data_AF-A0A7J2TG81-F1
#
_entry.id   AF-A0A7J2TG81-F1
#
_cell.length_a   1.000
_cell.length_b   1.000
_cell.length_c   1.000
_cell.angle_alpha   90.00
_cell.angle_beta   90.00
_cell.angle_gamma   90.00
#
_symmetry.space_group_name_H-M   'P 1'
#
loop_
_entity.id
_entity.type
_entity.pdbx_description
1 polymer ?
#
loop_
_entity_poly.entity_id
_entity_poly.type
_entity_poly.pdbx_seq_one_letter_code
_entity_poly.pdbx_strand_id
1 'polypeptide(L)'
;MSKDQAIGGAILVVCLLVAIGYTLSLFVPNWPQWIGLDYEFPQLWVVAIPVFIAFIAVLLIGAWIGWTMATTPPPKPIEEITAEMEEKTEETKTPEAPEEKKKKP
;
A
#
# COMPACT_ATOMS: atom_id res chain seq x y z
N MET A 1 -31.10 -6.42 -4.63
CA MET A 1 -29.85 -5.62 -4.64
C MET A 1 -28.87 -6.30 -5.59
N SER A 2 -28.08 -5.55 -6.36
CA SER A 2 -26.99 -6.16 -7.13
C SER A 2 -26.01 -6.83 -6.18
N LYS A 3 -25.40 -7.94 -6.62
CA LYS A 3 -24.43 -8.70 -5.81
C LYS A 3 -23.30 -7.80 -5.32
N ASP A 4 -22.87 -6.87 -6.16
CA ASP A 4 -21.82 -5.90 -5.86
C ASP A 4 -22.25 -4.87 -4.80
N GLN A 5 -23.50 -4.40 -4.82
CA GLN A 5 -24.02 -3.49 -3.81
C GLN A 5 -24.25 -4.19 -2.46
N ALA A 6 -24.58 -5.49 -2.47
CA ALA A 6 -24.67 -6.27 -1.24
C ALA A 6 -23.29 -6.45 -0.58
N ILE A 7 -22.25 -6.72 -1.38
CA ILE A 7 -20.87 -6.84 -0.89
C ILE A 7 -20.39 -5.49 -0.35
N GLY A 8 -20.58 -4.40 -1.11
CA GLY A 8 -20.21 -3.06 -0.66
C GLY A 8 -20.95 -2.63 0.61
N GLY A 9 -22.25 -2.92 0.69
CA GLY A 9 -23.06 -2.64 1.88
C GLY A 9 -22.62 -3.45 3.10
N ALA A 10 -22.30 -4.73 2.93
CA ALA A 10 -21.79 -5.57 4.02
C ALA A 10 -20.46 -5.05 4.55
N ILE A 11 -19.53 -4.67 3.66
CA ILE A 11 -18.24 -4.10 4.05
C ILE A 11 -18.43 -2.78 4.82
N LEU A 12 -19.34 -1.90 4.36
CA LEU A 12 -19.66 -0.65 5.05
C LEU A 12 -20.16 -0.94 6.47
N VAL A 13 -21.14 -1.83 6.63
CA VAL A 13 -21.71 -2.17 7.93
C VAL A 13 -20.63 -2.72 8.87
N VAL A 14 -19.77 -3.62 8.39
CA VAL A 14 -18.66 -4.16 9.20
C VAL A 14 -17.69 -3.06 9.61
N CYS A 15 -17.25 -2.20 8.69
CA CYS A 15 -16.38 -1.07 9.00
C CYS A 15 -17.02 -0.11 10.02
N LEU A 16 -18.30 0.18 9.88
CA LEU A 16 -19.04 1.05 10.79
C LEU A 16 -19.10 0.45 12.20
N LEU A 17 -19.40 -0.85 12.29
CA LEU A 17 -19.43 -1.57 13.58
C LEU A 17 -18.06 -1.58 14.24
N VAL A 18 -16.99 -1.84 13.47
CA VAL A 18 -15.61 -1.80 13.98
C VAL A 18 -15.25 -0.39 14.45
N ALA A 19 -15.60 0.65 13.70
CA ALA A 19 -15.31 2.04 14.07
C ALA A 19 -16.03 2.46 15.36
N ILE A 20 -17.31 2.10 15.49
CA ILE A 20 -18.11 2.39 16.69
C ILE A 20 -17.56 1.59 17.87
N GLY A 21 -17.34 0.28 17.70
CA GLY A 21 -16.80 -0.59 18.76
C GLY A 21 -15.42 -0.14 19.23
N TYR A 22 -14.54 0.27 18.32
CA TYR A 22 -13.22 0.82 18.63
C TYR A 22 -13.35 2.13 19.43
N THR A 23 -14.19 3.05 18.98
CA THR A 23 -14.41 4.34 19.66
C THR A 23 -15.00 4.14 21.06
N LEU A 24 -16.02 3.29 21.20
CA LEU A 24 -16.61 2.98 22.50
C LEU A 24 -15.60 2.31 23.44
N SER A 25 -14.78 1.39 22.94
CA SER A 25 -13.75 0.73 23.74
C SER A 25 -12.64 1.70 24.20
N LEU A 26 -12.39 2.78 23.46
CA LEU A 26 -11.44 3.82 23.86
C LEU A 26 -12.00 4.82 24.88
N PHE A 27 -13.25 5.27 24.72
CA PHE A 27 -13.82 6.33 25.56
C PHE A 27 -14.63 5.80 26.74
N VAL A 28 -15.13 4.56 26.68
CA VAL A 28 -15.98 3.93 27.68
C VAL A 28 -15.54 2.48 27.90
N PRO A 29 -14.44 2.22 28.62
CA PRO A 29 -13.87 0.87 28.75
C PRO A 29 -14.82 -0.14 29.41
N ASN A 30 -15.78 0.31 30.21
CA ASN A 30 -16.75 -0.55 30.90
C ASN A 30 -18.02 -0.84 30.09
N TRP A 31 -18.12 -0.35 28.85
CA TRP A 31 -19.29 -0.61 27.99
C TRP A 31 -19.62 -2.10 27.77
N PRO A 32 -18.65 -3.05 27.72
CA PRO A 32 -18.96 -4.47 27.54
C PRO A 32 -19.76 -5.02 28.73
N GLN A 33 -19.55 -4.51 29.94
CA GLN A 33 -20.28 -4.93 31.13
C GLN A 33 -21.78 -4.60 31.04
N TRP A 34 -22.15 -3.52 30.33
CA TRP A 34 -23.56 -3.14 30.13
C TRP A 34 -24.33 -4.11 29.22
N ILE A 35 -23.62 -4.85 28.37
CA ILE A 35 -24.19 -5.88 27.50
C ILE A 35 -23.94 -7.30 28.04
N GLY A 36 -23.50 -7.43 29.30
CA GLY A 36 -23.27 -8.70 29.97
C GLY A 36 -21.97 -9.42 29.57
N LEU A 37 -21.01 -8.69 28.99
CA LEU A 37 -19.68 -9.19 28.67
C LEU A 37 -18.67 -8.74 29.74
N ASP A 38 -18.38 -9.60 30.70
CA ASP A 38 -17.31 -9.40 31.66
C ASP A 38 -15.96 -9.76 31.02
N TYR A 39 -15.39 -8.79 30.29
CA TYR A 39 -14.09 -8.94 29.65
C TYR A 39 -13.19 -7.75 30.02
N GLU A 40 -12.15 -8.03 30.82
CA GLU A 40 -11.10 -7.05 31.10
C GLU A 40 -10.14 -6.96 29.90
N PHE A 41 -10.50 -6.15 28.90
CA PHE A 41 -9.57 -5.82 27.83
C PHE A 41 -8.60 -4.77 28.35
N PRO A 42 -7.28 -5.01 28.34
CA PRO A 42 -6.32 -3.98 28.70
C PRO A 42 -6.34 -2.90 27.62
N GLN A 43 -6.94 -1.75 27.94
CA GLN A 43 -7.21 -0.62 27.03
C GLN A 43 -5.96 -0.14 26.26
N LEU A 44 -4.78 -0.31 26.86
CA LEU A 44 -3.49 -0.05 26.21
C LEU A 44 -3.31 -0.86 24.92
N TRP A 45 -3.74 -2.12 24.88
CA TRP A 45 -3.55 -2.99 23.71
C TRP A 45 -4.45 -2.62 22.54
N VAL A 46 -5.64 -2.08 22.80
CA VAL A 46 -6.57 -1.58 21.77
C VAL A 46 -5.94 -0.45 20.97
N VAL A 47 -5.17 0.42 21.61
CA VAL A 47 -4.41 1.49 20.93
C VAL A 47 -3.06 1.00 20.43
N ALA A 48 -2.35 0.21 21.24
CA ALA A 48 -0.98 -0.20 20.94
C ALA A 48 -0.89 -1.04 19.68
N ILE A 49 -1.85 -1.95 19.41
CA ILE A 49 -1.79 -2.83 18.24
C ILE A 49 -1.88 -2.03 16.92
N PRO A 50 -2.92 -1.20 16.67
CA PRO A 50 -2.98 -0.39 15.45
C PRO A 50 -1.77 0.54 15.28
N VAL A 51 -1.37 1.23 16.35
CA VAL A 51 -0.23 2.15 16.32
C VAL A 51 1.06 1.40 16.03
N PHE A 52 1.26 0.24 16.64
CA PHE A 52 2.43 -0.61 16.40
C PHE A 52 2.48 -1.09 14.95
N ILE A 53 1.36 -1.54 14.37
CA ILE A 53 1.31 -1.97 12.96
C ILE A 53 1.67 -0.80 12.04
N ALA A 54 1.08 0.38 12.25
CA ALA A 54 1.40 1.57 11.48
C ALA A 54 2.88 1.96 11.61
N PHE A 55 3.42 1.91 12.83
CA PHE A 55 4.82 2.22 13.11
C PHE A 55 5.77 1.23 12.42
N ILE A 56 5.51 -0.07 12.50
CA ILE A 56 6.30 -1.10 11.81
C ILE A 56 6.25 -0.90 10.30
N ALA A 57 5.09 -0.56 9.72
CA ALA A 57 4.97 -0.28 8.30
C ALA A 57 5.87 0.90 7.86
N VAL A 58 5.90 1.99 8.64
CA VAL A 58 6.78 3.14 8.38
C VAL A 58 8.26 2.73 8.49
N LEU A 59 8.63 1.97 9.52
CA LEU A 59 10.00 1.49 9.69
C LEU A 59 10.45 0.57 8.56
N LEU A 60 9.58 -0.32 8.06
CA LEU A 60 9.90 -1.17 6.92
C LEU A 60 10.15 -0.37 5.65
N ILE A 61 9.39 0.70 5.41
CA ILE A 61 9.63 1.61 4.28
C ILE A 61 11.00 2.29 4.44
N GLY A 62 11.28 2.85 5.62
CA GLY A 62 12.58 3.49 5.91
C GLY A 62 13.77 2.52 5.79
N ALA A 63 13.61 1.29 6.28
CA ALA A 63 14.61 0.23 6.18
C ALA A 63 14.82 -0.17 4.71
N TRP A 64 13.77 -0.27 3.90
CA TRP A 64 13.88 -0.56 2.47
C TRP A 64 14.63 0.54 1.72
N ILE A 65 14.32 1.80 1.98
CA ILE A 65 15.03 2.94 1.36
C ILE A 65 16.49 3.00 1.83
N GLY A 66 16.74 2.79 3.12
CA GLY A 66 18.10 2.73 3.66
C GLY A 66 18.90 1.59 3.04
N TRP A 67 18.26 0.43 2.84
CA TRP A 67 18.86 -0.71 2.16
C TRP A 67 19.22 -0.37 0.72
N THR A 68 18.32 0.22 -0.07
CA THR A 68 18.63 0.58 -1.46
C THR A 68 19.73 1.63 -1.56
N MET A 69 19.81 2.61 -0.66
CA MET A 69 20.92 3.58 -0.63
C MET A 69 22.25 2.93 -0.21
N ALA A 70 22.23 1.99 0.74
CA ALA A 70 23.44 1.28 1.18
C ALA A 70 23.98 0.34 0.09
N THR A 71 23.11 -0.26 -0.71
CA THR A 71 23.49 -1.20 -1.77
C THR A 71 23.60 -0.57 -3.16
N THR A 72 23.30 0.72 -3.32
CA THR A 72 23.52 1.44 -4.58
C THR A 72 24.88 2.12 -4.54
N PRO A 73 25.86 1.69 -5.36
CA PRO A 73 27.09 2.44 -5.52
C PRO A 73 26.75 3.82 -6.09
N PRO A 74 27.48 4.87 -5.67
CA PRO A 74 27.21 6.25 -6.08
C PRO A 74 27.10 6.32 -7.61
N PRO A 75 26.06 6.98 -8.13
CA PRO A 75 25.81 7.07 -9.56
C PRO A 75 27.06 7.59 -10.26
N LYS A 76 27.49 6.89 -11.32
CA LYS A 76 28.64 7.29 -12.12
C LYS A 76 28.40 8.68 -12.74
N PRO A 77 29.46 9.49 -12.96
CA PRO A 77 29.36 10.81 -13.56
C PRO A 77 28.57 10.80 -14.87
N ILE A 78 27.76 11.83 -15.06
CA ILE A 78 26.72 11.95 -16.10
C ILE A 78 27.27 11.82 -17.53
N GLU A 79 28.58 12.05 -17.73
CA GLU A 79 29.25 12.06 -19.04
C GLU A 79 29.26 10.69 -19.74
N GLU A 80 29.40 9.58 -19.00
CA GLU A 80 29.42 8.22 -19.58
C GLU A 80 28.01 7.73 -19.97
N ILE A 81 26.98 8.17 -19.24
CA ILE A 81 25.58 7.74 -19.45
C ILE A 81 24.96 8.42 -20.67
N THR A 82 25.32 9.68 -20.94
CA THR A 82 24.89 10.39 -22.15
C THR A 82 25.47 9.79 -23.43
N ALA A 83 26.73 9.34 -23.42
CA ALA A 83 27.36 8.72 -24.57
C ALA A 83 26.71 7.36 -24.93
N GLU A 84 26.42 6.51 -23.93
CA GLU A 84 25.74 5.22 -24.16
C GLU A 84 24.27 5.39 -24.61
N MET A 85 23.58 6.46 -24.19
CA MET A 85 22.22 6.76 -24.65
C MET A 85 22.16 7.30 -26.08
N GLU A 86 23.16 8.08 -26.51
CA GLU A 86 23.28 8.56 -27.90
C GLU A 86 23.59 7.40 -28.85
N GLU A 87 24.53 6.51 -28.51
CA GLU A 87 24.89 5.34 -29.33
C GLU A 87 23.69 4.40 -29.54
N LYS A 88 22.90 4.15 -28.49
CA LYS A 88 21.68 3.31 -28.57
C LYS A 88 20.53 3.96 -29.34
N THR A 89 20.51 5.30 -29.41
CA THR A 89 19.49 6.06 -30.15
C THR A 89 19.79 6.11 -31.65
N GLU A 90 21.07 6.10 -32.05
CA GLU A 90 21.46 6.06 -33.47
C GLU A 90 21.22 4.69 -34.11
N GLU A 91 21.46 3.57 -33.41
CA GLU A 91 21.14 2.23 -33.94
C GLU A 91 19.63 2.03 -34.18
N THR A 92 18.77 2.69 -33.41
CA THR A 92 17.31 2.51 -33.48
C THR A 92 16.64 3.31 -34.61
N LYS A 93 17.35 4.25 -35.26
CA LYS A 93 16.75 5.19 -36.23
C LYS A 93 17.05 4.90 -37.71
N THR A 94 17.69 3.77 -38.05
CA THR A 94 17.79 3.36 -39.46
C THR A 94 16.51 2.61 -39.88
N PRO A 95 15.82 3.02 -40.97
CA PRO A 95 14.37 2.97 -41.06
C PRO A 95 13.85 1.77 -41.88
N GLU A 96 12.94 0.98 -41.31
CA GLU A 96 12.07 0.09 -42.08
C GLU A 96 10.61 0.54 -41.94
N ALA A 97 10.06 0.94 -43.09
CA ALA A 97 8.72 1.47 -43.25
C ALA A 97 7.66 0.43 -42.82
N PRO A 98 6.56 0.83 -42.14
CA PRO A 98 5.59 -0.11 -41.61
C PRO A 98 4.82 -0.86 -42.72
N GLU A 99 4.95 -2.20 -42.73
CA GLU A 99 3.99 -3.11 -43.35
C GLU A 99 2.66 -3.07 -42.56
N GLU A 100 1.64 -2.42 -43.13
CA GLU A 100 0.24 -2.67 -42.76
C GLU A 100 -0.43 -3.47 -43.90
N LYS A 101 -0.37 -4.81 -43.80
CA LYS A 101 -1.18 -5.72 -44.61
C LYS A 101 -2.03 -6.63 -43.71
N LYS A 102 -3.35 -6.60 -44.01
CA LYS A 102 -4.33 -7.70 -43.91
C LYS A 102 -4.87 -8.08 -42.51
N LYS A 103 -6.11 -7.66 -42.25
CA LYS A 103 -7.14 -8.51 -41.62
C LYS A 103 -8.38 -8.63 -42.52
N LYS A 104 -8.46 -9.76 -43.25
CA LYS A 104 -9.71 -10.46 -43.56
C LYS A 104 -9.34 -11.94 -43.79
N PRO A 105 -9.96 -12.86 -43.05
CA PRO A 105 -10.94 -13.73 -43.69
C PRO A 105 -12.34 -13.57 -43.10
#